data_AF-A0A804NWW6-F1
#
_entry.id   AF-A0A804NWW6-F1
#
_cell.length_a   1.000
_cell.length_b   1.000
_cell.length_c   1.000
_cell.angle_alpha   90.00
_cell.angle_beta   90.00
_cell.angle_gamma   90.00
#
_symmetry.space_group_name_H-M   'P 1'
#
loop_
_entity.id
_entity.type
_entity.pdbx_description
1 polymer ?
#
loop_
_entity_poly.entity_id
_entity_poly.type
_entity_poly.pdbx_seq_one_letter_code
_entity_poly.pdbx_strand_id
1 'polypeptide(L)'
;MVGLSVGSAVGQSSIADEVSSLVPKPKQEFYPTIDEEYVQMEPQTKIDILVATPERLMDHINMTNGFSLEHLQYLVIDETDRMGCGACI
;
A
#
# COMPACT_ATOMS: atom_id res chain seq x y z
N MET A 1 3.08 -13.44 -21.15
CA MET A 1 2.17 -13.71 -20.02
C MET A 1 2.28 -12.52 -19.10
N VAL A 2 1.24 -11.69 -19.00
CA VAL A 2 1.22 -10.54 -18.07
C VAL A 2 0.88 -11.13 -16.71
N GLY A 3 1.87 -11.21 -15.81
CA GLY A 3 1.67 -11.71 -14.45
C GLY A 3 1.18 -10.57 -13.58
N LEU A 4 0.00 -10.72 -12.96
CA LEU A 4 -0.50 -9.77 -11.97
C LEU A 4 0.21 -9.99 -10.63
N SER A 5 0.59 -8.91 -9.95
CA SER A 5 1.13 -8.95 -8.59
C SER A 5 0.01 -8.73 -7.57
N VAL A 6 -0.12 -9.66 -6.62
CA VAL A 6 -1.14 -9.62 -5.57
C VAL A 6 -0.45 -9.49 -4.22
N GLY A 7 -0.91 -8.55 -3.40
CA GLY A 7 -0.41 -8.27 -2.06
C GLY A 7 -1.52 -8.40 -1.01
N SER A 8 -1.11 -8.52 0.25
CA SER A 8 -2.02 -8.60 1.39
C SER A 8 -1.49 -7.77 2.55
N ALA A 9 -2.36 -6.96 3.17
CA ALA A 9 -2.08 -6.15 4.35
C ALA A 9 -3.19 -6.38 5.39
N VAL A 10 -3.20 -7.57 5.98
CA VAL A 10 -4.24 -8.02 6.93
C VAL A 10 -3.64 -8.33 8.31
N GLY A 11 -2.36 -8.00 8.54
CA GLY A 11 -1.70 -8.22 9.83
C GLY A 11 -1.27 -9.67 10.08
N GLN A 12 -1.15 -10.49 9.04
CA GLN A 12 -0.62 -11.86 9.13
C GLN A 12 0.92 -11.89 9.23
N SER A 13 1.60 -10.79 8.91
CA SER A 13 3.05 -10.62 9.03
C SER A 13 3.41 -9.27 9.66
N SER A 14 4.70 -9.06 9.92
CA SER A 14 5.17 -7.77 10.44
C SER A 14 4.94 -6.66 9.40
N ILE A 15 4.81 -5.41 9.88
CA ILE A 15 4.67 -4.24 9.00
C ILE A 15 5.87 -4.15 8.04
N ALA A 16 7.07 -4.46 8.50
CA ALA A 16 8.28 -4.39 7.67
C ALA A 16 8.24 -5.38 6.50
N ASP A 17 7.71 -6.58 6.73
CA ASP A 17 7.56 -7.60 5.69
C ASP A 17 6.50 -7.18 4.67
N GLU A 18 5.35 -6.70 5.15
CA GLU A 18 4.26 -6.18 4.30
C GLU A 18 4.78 -5.02 3.43
N VAL A 19 5.45 -4.03 4.02
CA VAL A 19 6.05 -2.90 3.30
C VAL A 19 6.97 -3.36 2.19
N SER A 20 7.84 -4.35 2.44
CA SER A 20 8.77 -4.88 1.43
C SER A 20 8.08 -5.55 0.24
N SER A 21 6.83 -5.98 0.43
CA SER A 21 5.99 -6.57 -0.62
C SER A 21 5.18 -5.50 -1.38
N LEU A 22 4.80 -4.41 -0.70
CA LEU A 22 3.95 -3.35 -1.24
C LEU A 22 4.71 -2.30 -2.04
N VAL A 23 5.94 -1.98 -1.65
CA VAL A 23 6.76 -0.96 -2.31
C VAL A 23 8.12 -1.51 -2.76
N PRO A 24 8.66 -1.05 -3.89
CA PRO A 24 10.04 -1.34 -4.26
C PRO A 24 11.00 -0.82 -3.20
N LYS A 25 12.05 -1.58 -2.90
CA LYS A 25 13.18 -1.04 -2.15
C LYS A 25 13.85 0.03 -3.03
N PRO A 26 14.19 1.22 -2.49
CA PRO A 26 14.92 2.21 -3.24
C PRO A 26 16.18 1.52 -3.79
N LYS A 27 16.36 1.59 -5.12
CA LYS A 27 17.61 1.14 -5.72
C LYS A 27 18.68 2.02 -5.12
N GLN A 28 19.61 1.42 -4.40
CA GLN A 28 20.78 2.10 -3.88
C GLN A 28 21.71 2.38 -5.07
N GLU A 29 21.27 3.24 -5.99
CA GLU A 29 22.12 3.74 -7.06
C GLU A 29 23.00 4.81 -6.43
N PHE A 30 24.24 4.41 -6.17
CA PHE A 30 25.29 5.27 -5.68
C PHE A 30 25.59 6.33 -6.76
N TYR A 31 24.94 7.48 -6.67
CA TYR A 31 25.32 8.68 -7.42
C TYR A 31 26.16 9.56 -6.48
N PRO A 32 27.50 9.51 -6.55
CA PRO A 32 28.30 10.54 -5.93
C PRO A 32 28.11 11.82 -6.76
N THR A 33 27.84 12.92 -6.07
CA THR A 33 27.86 14.31 -6.56
C THR A 33 26.74 14.72 -7.54
N ILE A 34 25.53 15.00 -7.04
CA ILE A 34 24.73 16.20 -7.38
C ILE A 34 23.99 16.59 -6.10
N ASP A 35 23.88 17.90 -5.85
CA ASP A 35 23.40 18.53 -4.61
C ASP A 35 22.07 17.93 -4.10
N GLU A 36 21.94 17.81 -2.77
CA GLU A 36 20.93 17.04 -2.02
C GLU A 36 19.45 17.49 -2.19
N GLU A 37 19.13 18.28 -3.21
CA GLU A 37 17.80 18.79 -3.47
C GLU A 37 17.05 17.94 -4.51
N TYR A 38 16.03 17.22 -4.04
CA TYR A 38 14.92 16.64 -4.81
C TYR A 38 15.20 15.44 -5.74
N VAL A 39 15.68 14.32 -5.20
CA VAL A 39 15.15 13.04 -5.71
C VAL A 39 13.79 12.83 -5.05
N GLN A 40 12.73 13.42 -5.60
CA GLN A 40 11.38 13.03 -5.21
C GLN A 40 11.21 11.57 -5.59
N MET A 41 11.23 10.69 -4.58
CA MET A 41 10.84 9.30 -4.77
C MET A 41 9.36 9.33 -5.17
N GLU A 42 9.08 9.20 -6.46
CA GLU A 42 7.72 9.06 -6.94
C GLU A 42 7.08 7.86 -6.22
N PRO A 43 5.85 7.99 -5.71
CA PRO A 43 5.18 6.87 -5.07
C PRO A 43 5.01 5.73 -6.08
N GLN A 44 5.63 4.59 -5.77
CA GLN A 44 5.58 3.40 -6.61
C GLN A 44 5.04 2.24 -5.79
N THR A 45 3.78 1.86 -6.05
CA THR A 45 3.22 0.62 -5.55
C THR A 45 3.62 -0.54 -6.46
N LYS A 46 4.03 -1.65 -5.86
CA LYS A 46 4.51 -2.85 -6.57
C LYS A 46 3.37 -3.82 -6.94
N ILE A 47 2.16 -3.55 -6.45
CA ILE A 47 1.04 -4.48 -6.40
C ILE A 47 -0.11 -3.97 -7.25
N ASP A 48 -0.67 -4.85 -8.09
CA ASP A 48 -1.86 -4.58 -8.90
C ASP A 48 -3.16 -4.76 -8.11
N ILE A 49 -3.20 -5.76 -7.21
CA ILE A 49 -4.37 -6.09 -6.38
C ILE A 49 -3.93 -6.22 -4.92
N LEU A 50 -4.51 -5.39 -4.04
CA LEU A 50 -4.27 -5.43 -2.60
C LEU A 50 -5.53 -5.86 -1.85
N VAL A 51 -5.41 -6.88 -1.01
CA VAL A 51 -6.42 -7.23 0.00
C VAL A 51 -5.95 -6.71 1.35
N ALA A 52 -6.75 -5.88 2.01
CA ALA A 52 -6.37 -5.29 3.28
C ALA A 52 -7.57 -5.13 4.22
N THR A 53 -7.32 -5.19 5.52
CA THR A 53 -8.30 -4.71 6.50
C THR A 53 -8.26 -3.18 6.56
N PRO A 54 -9.38 -2.49 6.88
CA PRO A 54 -9.43 -1.03 6.81
C PRO A 54 -8.36 -0.33 7.67
N GLU A 55 -8.19 -0.80 8.91
CA GLU A 55 -7.19 -0.25 9.85
C GLU A 55 -5.77 -0.42 9.29
N ARG A 56 -5.45 -1.62 8.80
CA ARG A 56 -4.11 -1.91 8.29
C ARG A 56 -3.79 -1.20 6.98
N LEU A 57 -4.79 -1.04 6.11
CA LEU A 57 -4.65 -0.23 4.91
C LEU A 57 -4.31 1.22 5.26
N MET A 58 -4.99 1.78 6.28
CA MET A 58 -4.75 3.14 6.73
C MET A 58 -3.35 3.33 7.30
N ASP A 59 -2.83 2.35 8.05
CA ASP A 59 -1.45 2.35 8.52
C ASP A 59 -0.47 2.45 7.34
N HIS A 60 -0.68 1.67 6.29
CA HIS A 60 0.20 1.70 5.12
C HIS A 60 0.14 3.02 4.35
N ILE A 61 -1.05 3.60 4.17
CA ILE A 61 -1.22 4.92 3.51
C ILE A 61 -0.46 6.01 4.28
N ASN A 62 -0.46 5.98 5.61
CA ASN A 62 0.14 7.04 6.42
C ASN A 62 1.64 6.82 6.72
N MET A 63 2.06 5.57 6.87
CA MET A 63 3.39 5.24 7.41
C MET A 63 4.34 4.60 6.39
N THR A 64 3.83 4.13 5.24
CA THR A 64 4.66 3.48 4.22
C THR A 64 5.08 4.50 3.16
N ASN A 65 6.31 5.00 3.27
CA ASN A 65 6.88 5.88 2.25
C ASN A 65 6.88 5.20 0.86
N GLY A 66 6.37 5.91 -0.14
CA GLY A 66 6.26 5.43 -1.51
C GLY A 66 5.01 4.57 -1.80
N PHE A 67 4.19 4.27 -0.79
CA PHE A 67 2.90 3.63 -1.00
C PHE A 67 1.83 4.70 -1.26
N SER A 68 1.08 4.55 -2.35
CA SER A 68 -0.01 5.46 -2.70
C SER A 68 -1.11 4.73 -3.46
N LEU A 69 -2.35 5.17 -3.28
CA LEU A 69 -3.52 4.70 -4.01
C LEU A 69 -3.92 5.66 -5.14
N GLU A 70 -3.02 6.55 -5.58
CA GLU A 70 -3.29 7.52 -6.65
C GLU A 70 -3.78 6.87 -7.96
N HIS A 71 -3.29 5.66 -8.25
CA HIS A 71 -3.64 4.89 -9.44
C HIS A 71 -4.78 3.88 -9.21
N LEU A 72 -5.44 3.93 -8.05
CA LEU A 72 -6.52 2.99 -7.72
C LEU A 72 -7.75 3.24 -8.59
N GLN A 73 -8.13 2.25 -9.39
CA GLN A 73 -9.30 2.33 -10.27
C GLN A 73 -10.57 1.78 -9.62
N TYR A 74 -10.41 0.79 -8.72
CA TYR A 74 -11.52 0.08 -8.09
C TYR A 74 -11.21 -0.17 -6.62
N LEU A 75 -12.19 0.14 -5.77
CA LEU A 75 -12.18 -0.21 -4.36
C LEU A 75 -13.42 -1.06 -4.07
N VAL A 76 -13.21 -2.30 -3.64
CA VAL A 76 -14.28 -3.18 -3.19
C VAL A 76 -14.19 -3.23 -1.67
N ILE A 77 -15.28 -2.83 -1.01
CA ILE A 77 -15.41 -2.90 0.45
C ILE A 77 -16.29 -4.11 0.76
N ASP A 78 -15.70 -5.09 1.44
CA ASP A 78 -16.44 -6.25 1.94
C ASP A 78 -17.23 -5.87 3.21
N GLU A 79 -18.39 -6.52 3.43
CA GLU A 79 -19.29 -6.30 4.59
C GLU A 79 -19.89 -4.89 4.78
N THR A 80 -20.20 -4.15 3.71
CA THR A 80 -20.93 -2.85 3.85
C THR A 80 -22.37 -3.00 4.37
N ASP A 81 -22.93 -4.19 4.31
CA ASP A 81 -24.27 -4.58 4.76
C ASP A 81 -24.36 -4.86 6.27
N ARG A 82 -23.25 -5.10 6.96
CA ARG A 82 -23.24 -5.21 8.44
C ARG A 82 -23.37 -3.85 9.15
N MET A 83 -23.20 -2.73 8.44
CA MET A 83 -23.51 -1.39 8.96
C MET A 83 -25.03 -1.10 9.03
N GLY A 84 -25.88 -2.10 8.73
CA GLY A 84 -27.34 -2.00 8.72
C GLY A 84 -28.07 -2.90 9.73
N CYS A 85 -27.39 -3.53 10.69
CA CYS A 85 -28.10 -4.14 11.82
C CYS A 85 -28.41 -3.06 12.85
N GLY A 86 -29.62 -2.50 12.73
CA GLY A 86 -30.16 -1.46 13.58
C GLY A 86 -29.86 -1.71 15.06
N ALA A 87 -29.20 -0.73 15.67
CA ALA A 87 -29.50 -0.42 17.05
C ALA A 87 -31.02 -0.16 17.11
N CYS A 88 -31.76 -1.18 17.53
CA CYS A 88 -33.07 -0.98 18.09
C CYS A 88 -32.92 0.04 19.22
N ILE A 89 -33.71 1.11 19.10
CA ILE A 89 -34.29 1.89 20.20
C ILE A 89 -34.49 1.10 21.49
#